data_AF-A0A946L274-F1
#
_entry.id   AF-A0A946L274-F1
#
_cell.length_a   1.000
_cell.length_b   1.000
_cell.length_c   1.000
_cell.angle_alpha   90.00
_cell.angle_beta   90.00
_cell.angle_gamma   90.00
#
_symmetry.space_group_name_H-M   'P 1'
#
loop_
_entity.id
_entity.type
_entity.pdbx_description
1 polymer ?
#
loop_
_entity_poly.entity_id
_entity_poly.type
_entity_poly.pdbx_seq_one_letter_code
_entity_poly.pdbx_strand_id
1 'polypeptide(L)' 'VGISAKWISPVGPLSFSWAKPLKEQSDADLEPFQFRLGQMF' A
#
# COMPACT_ATOMS: atom_id res chain seq x y z
N VAL A 1 -1.56 -7.08 -10.50
CA VAL A 1 -0.15 -7.34 -10.15
C VAL A 1 0.44 -6.10 -9.50
N GLY A 2 1.42 -6.23 -8.61
CA GLY A 2 1.95 -5.08 -7.87
C GLY A 2 3.29 -5.33 -7.21
N ILE A 3 3.86 -4.27 -6.66
CA ILE A 3 5.06 -4.25 -5.83
C ILE A 3 4.71 -3.78 -4.42
N SER A 4 5.42 -4.29 -3.43
CA SER A 4 5.30 -3.80 -2.05
C SER A 4 6.66 -3.69 -1.40
N ALA A 5 6.82 -2.66 -0.58
CA ALA A 5 7.99 -2.41 0.22
C ALA A 5 7.59 -2.31 1.69
N LYS A 6 8.32 -3.03 2.54
CA LYS A 6 8.18 -2.95 3.99
C LYS A 6 9.51 -2.47 4.54
N TRP A 7 9.46 -1.42 5.34
CA TRP A 7 10.64 -0.83 5.96
C TRP A 7 10.39 -0.62 7.44
N ILE A 8 11.24 -1.22 8.28
CA ILE A 8 11.23 -0.95 9.71
C ILE A 8 12.11 0.26 9.94
N SER A 9 11.49 1.40 10.26
CA SER A 9 12.19 2.64 10.56
C SER A 9 12.32 2.85 12.08
N PRO A 10 13.22 3.72 12.56
CA PRO A 10 13.34 4.04 13.98
C PRO A 10 12.04 4.58 14.62
N VAL A 11 11.13 5.12 13.82
CA VAL A 11 9.84 5.68 14.28
C VAL A 11 8.66 4.72 14.12
N GLY A 12 8.88 3.54 13.54
CA GLY A 12 7.86 2.49 13.41
C GLY A 12 7.88 1.76 12.07
N PRO A 13 7.04 0.72 11.92
CA PRO A 13 6.93 -0.04 10.68
C PRO A 13 6.22 0.80 9.61
N LEU A 14 6.87 0.92 8.46
CA LEU A 14 6.35 1.58 7.27
C LEU A 14 6.05 0.52 6.21
N SER A 15 4.89 0.61 5.56
CA SER A 15 4.52 -0.28 4.46
C SER A 15 3.96 0.52 3.31
N PHE A 16 4.48 0.28 2.11
CA PHE A 16 4.06 0.90 0.86
C PHE A 16 3.72 -0.21 -0.12
N SER A 17 2.59 -0.08 -0.81
CA SER A 17 2.12 -1.04 -1.81
C SER A 17 1.64 -0.28 -3.03
N TRP A 18 2.09 -0.70 -4.21
CA TRP A 18 1.55 -0.25 -5.48
C TRP A 18 1.04 -1.45 -6.25
N ALA A 19 -0.25 -1.46 -6.62
CA ALA A 19 -0.83 -2.53 -7.38
C ALA A 19 -1.75 -2.03 -8.48
N LYS A 20 -1.67 -2.67 -9.65
CA LYS A 20 -2.68 -2.56 -10.70
C LYS A 20 -3.70 -3.68 -10.53
N PRO A 21 -5.02 -3.40 -10.55
CA PRO A 21 -6.05 -4.42 -10.56
C PRO A 21 -5.88 -5.35 -11.77
N LEU A 22 -6.13 -6.64 -11.58
CA LEU A 22 -6.08 -7.64 -12.64
C LEU A 22 -7.33 -7.63 -13.53
N LYS A 23 -8.43 -7.09 -13.00
CA LYS A 23 -9.71 -6.90 -13.69
C LYS A 23 -10.26 -5.54 -13.28
N GLU A 24 -10.46 -4.67 -14.25
CA GLU A 24 -11.02 -3.34 -14.05
C GLU A 24 -12.56 -3.46 -14.09
N GLN A 25 -13.22 -3.03 -13.02
CA GLN A 25 -14.68 -2.95 -12.92
C GLN A 25 -15.01 -1.46 -12.92
N SER A 26 -15.92 -1.02 -13.79
CA SER A 26 -16.17 0.40 -14.06
C SER A 26 -16.63 1.20 -12.84
N ASP A 27 -17.17 0.52 -11.83
CA ASP A 27 -17.64 1.09 -10.56
C ASP A 27 -16.74 0.73 -9.36
N ALA A 28 -15.56 0.16 -9.60
CA ALA A 28 -14.63 -0.15 -8.51
C ALA A 28 -13.84 1.11 -8.11
N ASP A 29 -13.88 1.44 -6.83
CA ASP A 29 -12.98 2.44 -6.24
C ASP A 29 -11.57 1.85 -6.20
N LEU A 30 -10.71 2.32 -7.10
CA LEU A 30 -9.36 1.81 -7.26
C LEU A 30 -8.35 2.73 -6.55
N GLU A 31 -7.68 2.18 -5.55
CA GLU A 31 -6.56 2.82 -4.86
C GLU A 31 -5.24 2.11 -5.24
N PRO A 32 -4.58 2.51 -6.33
CA PRO A 32 -3.40 1.82 -6.84
C PRO A 32 -2.18 1.99 -5.94
N PHE A 33 -2.16 3.01 -5.09
CA PHE A 33 -1.09 3.27 -4.12
C PHE A 33 -1.67 3.27 -2.71
N GLN A 34 -1.08 2.45 -1.84
CA GLN A 34 -1.47 2.33 -0.44
C GLN A 34 -0.23 2.47 0.43
N PHE A 35 -0.33 3.23 1.51
CA PHE A 35 0.72 3.35 2.49
C PHE A 35 0.17 3.27 3.91
N ARG A 36 0.97 2.70 4.80
CA ARG A 36 0.69 2.66 6.24
C ARG A 36 1.95 3.10 6.97
N LEU A 37 1.82 4.15 7.77
CA LEU A 37 2.83 4.58 8.72
C LEU A 37 2.38 4.07 10.09
N GLY A 38 3.06 3.07 10.62
CA GLY A 38 2.82 2.62 11.99
C GLY A 38 3.38 3.66 12.94
N GLN A 39 2.51 4.46 13.57
CA GLN A 39 2.89 5.20 14.77
C GLN A 39 2.95 4.22 15.95
N MET A 40 4.08 4.20 16.64
CA MET A 40 4.17 3.66 18.00
C MET A 40 3.21 4.48 18.88
N PHE A 41 2.30 3.79 19.58
CA PHE A 41 1.25 4.33 20.46
C PHE A 41 1.62 5.64 21.18
#